data_AF-A0A517N064-F1
#
_entry.id   AF-A0A517N064-F1
#
_cell.length_a   1.000
_cell.length_b   1.000
_cell.length_c   1.000
_cell.angle_alpha   90.00
_cell.angle_beta   90.00
_cell.angle_gamma   90.00
#
_symmetry.space_group_name_H-M   'P 1'
#
loop_
_entity.id
_entity.type
_entity.pdbx_description
1 polymer ?
#
loop_
_entity_poly.entity_id
_entity_poly.type
_entity_poly.pdbx_seq_one_letter_code
_entity_poly.pdbx_strand_id
1 'polypeptide(L)'
;MTNTLSTIVNIAAYKFIALDELPRRRRELKSLCSRLSLKGTILLSTEGLNLFLAGSRGSIDEFLVEVRSDPAFADLKTKDSYSDRQPFNRLLVRLKREIIAFGVEGIEPAKNPSPKLSAKELKKWLDEGRPLTLLDTRNDYEVQLGTFENAVDLDIDHFRHFPEAIKQLPPETRERPVVMFCTGGIRCEKAGPLMEREGFKEVFQLDGGILKYFEECGGDHYDGECFVFDQRVALDPNLEETATTQCFACQAPLNAADQQAETYVLGEHCPHCYEEFLAKHRATIEQRQMQLAEFAKVLPGSVPYDHIRPLNIPKRFDQATLLDTLDGLHPHMGRDQWKDFCERGFITFEDHEKREHPVDPQRIVRAGQRYNRHVPAMVEPAVNADIRILHEDDAIVVLSKPAPLPMHSGGRFHRNTVNFFLDEVYAPQKLRFVHRLDANTTGVVVCARTKAIARNLQVQFEAGTVEKSYLVRAQGHIAEDQFTSTTSIGRDTVQAGLRLPDPDGQHARTEFKVLERCDDGTGNLTTLLEAKPITGRTNQIRIHLWELGHPVCGDPGYLPDKKLGRTQTLGVGEPPLCLHAVRLSFVHPETGEPFLAEASMPGWSNSQHVP
;
A
#
# COMPACT_ATOMS: atom_id res chain seq x y z
N MET A 1 11.44 41.44 -18.35
CA MET A 1 12.73 40.74 -18.49
C MET A 1 12.41 39.37 -19.05
N THR A 2 12.62 39.16 -20.34
CA THR A 2 12.45 37.86 -21.01
C THR A 2 13.48 36.91 -20.44
N ASN A 3 13.03 35.97 -19.61
CA ASN A 3 13.85 34.90 -19.08
C ASN A 3 14.14 33.95 -20.27
N THR A 4 15.26 34.16 -20.97
CA THR A 4 15.77 33.19 -21.94
C THR A 4 16.10 31.93 -21.17
N LEU A 5 15.17 30.98 -21.15
CA LEU A 5 15.40 29.61 -20.69
C LEU A 5 16.66 29.11 -21.38
N SER A 6 17.69 28.77 -20.61
CA SER A 6 18.92 28.24 -21.15
C SER A 6 18.63 26.84 -21.69
N THR A 7 18.52 26.71 -23.01
CA THR A 7 18.28 25.43 -23.68
C THR A 7 19.39 24.43 -23.32
N ILE A 8 19.01 23.29 -22.75
CA ILE A 8 19.91 22.17 -22.45
C ILE A 8 20.09 21.35 -23.72
N VAL A 9 21.33 20.98 -24.01
CA VAL A 9 21.69 20.10 -25.13
C VAL A 9 21.84 18.69 -24.59
N ASN A 10 21.10 17.76 -25.20
CA ASN A 10 21.15 16.33 -24.95
C ASN A 10 21.84 15.66 -26.13
N ILE A 11 22.94 14.98 -25.88
CA ILE A 11 23.66 14.20 -26.89
C ILE A 11 23.45 12.71 -26.69
N ALA A 12 23.23 11.99 -27.79
CA ALA A 12 23.32 10.53 -27.86
C ALA A 12 24.44 10.13 -28.83
N ALA A 13 25.27 9.18 -28.44
CA ALA A 13 26.33 8.67 -29.30
C ALA A 13 26.72 7.24 -28.92
N TYR A 14 27.14 6.46 -29.91
CA TYR A 14 27.77 5.17 -29.68
C TYR A 14 28.92 4.98 -30.66
N LYS A 15 29.88 4.14 -30.28
CA LYS A 15 30.96 3.71 -31.15
C LYS A 15 31.41 2.30 -30.78
N PHE A 16 31.35 1.40 -31.75
CA PHE A 16 31.98 0.09 -31.64
C PHE A 16 33.47 0.23 -31.99
N ILE A 17 34.32 -0.01 -31.00
CA ILE A 17 35.78 0.01 -31.13
C ILE A 17 36.38 -0.80 -30.00
N ALA A 18 37.44 -1.55 -30.27
CA ALA A 18 38.15 -2.28 -29.22
C ALA A 18 38.71 -1.29 -28.19
N LEU A 19 38.29 -1.45 -26.93
CA LEU A 19 38.75 -0.62 -25.82
C LEU A 19 39.45 -1.45 -24.76
N ASP A 20 40.57 -0.92 -24.30
CA ASP A 20 41.36 -1.40 -23.18
C ASP A 20 41.26 -0.46 -21.98
N GLU A 21 41.90 -0.84 -20.87
CA GLU A 21 42.04 0.00 -19.68
C GLU A 21 40.73 0.63 -19.17
N LEU A 22 39.60 -0.09 -19.31
CA LEU A 22 38.26 0.43 -18.99
C LEU A 22 38.15 1.10 -17.61
N PRO A 23 38.79 0.58 -16.53
CA PRO A 23 38.78 1.26 -15.22
C PRO A 23 39.44 2.65 -15.23
N ARG A 24 40.48 2.87 -16.04
CA ARG A 24 41.11 4.18 -16.23
C ARG A 24 40.17 5.11 -16.99
N ARG A 25 39.71 4.69 -18.18
CA ARG A 25 38.78 5.46 -19.03
C ARG A 25 37.51 5.87 -18.27
N ARG A 26 36.95 4.97 -17.47
CA ARG A 26 35.80 5.26 -16.60
C ARG A 26 36.07 6.39 -15.61
N ARG A 27 37.25 6.41 -14.97
CA ARG A 27 37.62 7.47 -14.01
C ARG A 27 37.79 8.81 -14.72
N GLU A 28 38.47 8.81 -15.87
CA GLU A 28 38.71 10.00 -16.68
C GLU A 28 37.38 10.62 -17.17
N LEU A 29 36.52 9.82 -17.81
CA LEU A 29 35.20 10.27 -18.29
C LEU A 29 34.29 10.73 -17.14
N LYS A 30 34.30 10.03 -16.01
CA LYS A 30 33.51 10.45 -14.84
C LYS A 30 34.00 11.79 -14.29
N SER A 31 35.32 11.99 -14.21
CA SER A 31 35.93 13.24 -13.74
C SER A 31 35.59 14.40 -14.69
N LEU A 32 35.75 14.17 -15.99
CA LEU A 32 35.42 15.11 -17.05
C LEU A 32 33.95 15.56 -16.97
N CYS A 33 33.01 14.62 -17.02
CA CYS A 33 31.59 14.95 -16.95
C CYS A 33 31.21 15.65 -15.64
N SER A 34 31.82 15.27 -14.51
CA SER A 34 31.57 15.92 -13.21
C SER A 34 32.05 17.37 -13.20
N ARG A 35 33.25 17.63 -13.74
CA ARG A 35 33.81 18.99 -13.88
C ARG A 35 32.93 19.87 -14.78
N LEU A 36 32.41 19.30 -15.86
CA LEU A 36 31.55 19.99 -16.82
C LEU A 36 30.07 20.05 -16.41
N SER A 37 29.73 19.56 -15.21
CA SER A 37 28.35 19.51 -14.69
C SER A 37 27.37 18.77 -15.61
N LEU A 38 27.86 17.78 -16.36
CA LEU A 38 27.05 16.93 -17.23
C LEU A 38 26.35 15.84 -16.41
N LYS A 39 25.09 15.56 -16.75
CA LYS A 39 24.32 14.42 -16.25
C LYS A 39 24.00 13.47 -17.39
N GLY A 40 23.71 12.21 -17.07
CA GLY A 40 23.45 11.19 -18.07
C GLY A 40 24.17 9.88 -17.79
N THR A 41 24.25 9.02 -18.80
CA THR A 41 24.84 7.69 -18.68
C THR A 41 25.89 7.48 -19.77
N ILE A 42 27.05 6.97 -19.37
CA ILE A 42 28.10 6.44 -20.26
C ILE A 42 28.29 4.97 -19.92
N LEU A 43 28.15 4.11 -20.92
CA LEU A 43 28.46 2.69 -20.86
C LEU A 43 29.77 2.45 -21.60
N LEU A 44 30.67 1.73 -20.92
CA LEU A 44 31.95 1.29 -21.48
C LEU A 44 32.01 -0.23 -21.42
N SER A 45 32.48 -0.85 -22.49
CA SER A 45 32.85 -2.26 -22.52
C SER A 45 34.07 -2.43 -23.42
N THR A 46 34.57 -3.65 -23.52
CA THR A 46 35.70 -3.97 -24.42
C THR A 46 35.34 -3.79 -25.89
N GLU A 47 34.05 -3.78 -26.24
CA GLU A 47 33.56 -3.57 -27.61
C GLU A 47 33.25 -2.09 -27.95
N GLY A 48 33.34 -1.16 -26.98
CA GLY A 48 33.21 0.26 -27.27
C GLY A 48 32.54 1.12 -26.21
N LEU A 49 31.89 2.19 -26.69
CA LEU A 49 31.23 3.22 -25.89
C LEU A 49 29.79 3.46 -26.35
N ASN A 50 28.87 3.68 -25.41
CA ASN A 50 27.52 4.18 -25.66
C ASN A 50 27.20 5.25 -24.61
N LEU A 51 26.75 6.43 -25.01
CA LEU A 51 26.48 7.55 -24.11
C LEU A 51 25.18 8.27 -24.43
N PHE A 52 24.59 8.80 -23.36
CA PHE A 52 23.54 9.81 -23.34
C PHE A 52 23.94 10.85 -22.30
N LEU A 53 24.17 12.10 -22.71
CA LEU A 53 24.61 13.17 -21.80
C LEU A 53 23.81 14.43 -22.04
N ALA A 54 23.56 15.19 -20.98
CA ALA A 54 22.85 16.46 -21.04
C ALA A 54 23.59 17.55 -20.27
N GLY A 55 23.64 18.76 -20.83
CA GLY A 55 24.23 19.93 -20.19
C GLY A 55 24.12 21.19 -21.03
N SER A 56 24.82 22.25 -20.62
CA SER A 56 24.90 23.48 -21.42
C SER A 56 25.64 23.19 -22.74
N ARG A 57 25.37 23.97 -23.80
CA ARG A 57 26.09 23.82 -25.08
C ARG A 57 27.60 23.88 -24.91
N GLY A 58 28.10 24.86 -24.15
CA GLY A 58 29.53 24.99 -23.87
C GLY A 58 30.14 23.78 -23.15
N SER A 59 29.41 23.21 -22.17
CA SER A 59 29.84 21.99 -21.47
C SER A 59 29.90 20.78 -22.41
N ILE A 60 28.93 20.64 -23.32
CA ILE A 60 28.91 19.56 -24.32
C ILE A 60 30.04 19.73 -25.34
N ASP A 61 30.27 20.95 -25.81
CA ASP A 61 31.37 21.24 -26.73
C ASP A 61 32.73 20.91 -26.13
N GLU A 62 33.00 21.36 -24.91
CA GLU A 62 34.24 21.06 -24.19
C GLU A 62 34.40 19.55 -23.96
N PHE A 63 33.32 18.85 -23.58
CA PHE A 63 33.32 17.40 -23.47
C PHE A 63 33.71 16.72 -24.79
N LEU A 64 33.14 17.15 -25.92
CA LEU A 64 33.42 16.56 -27.22
C LEU A 64 34.84 16.86 -27.69
N VAL A 65 35.39 18.04 -27.42
CA VAL A 65 36.80 18.34 -27.70
C VAL A 65 37.72 17.39 -26.94
N GLU A 66 37.49 17.20 -25.64
CA GLU A 66 38.33 16.33 -24.82
C GLU A 66 38.17 14.85 -25.19
N VAL A 67 36.95 14.37 -25.40
CA VAL A 67 36.72 12.97 -25.80
C VAL A 67 37.30 12.67 -27.17
N ARG A 68 37.16 13.57 -28.15
CA ARG A 68 37.72 13.40 -29.50
C ARG A 68 39.25 13.55 -29.54
N SER A 69 39.89 13.99 -28.46
CA SER A 69 41.36 13.97 -28.36
C SER A 69 41.93 12.55 -28.22
N ASP A 70 41.11 11.59 -27.74
CA ASP A 70 41.45 10.18 -27.76
C ASP A 70 41.32 9.64 -29.19
N PRO A 71 42.37 9.04 -29.78
CA PRO A 71 42.31 8.46 -31.12
C PRO A 71 41.16 7.45 -31.29
N ALA A 72 40.76 6.76 -30.21
CA ALA A 72 39.65 5.82 -30.25
C ALA A 72 38.29 6.51 -30.49
N PHE A 73 38.15 7.81 -30.22
CA PHE A 73 36.89 8.55 -30.31
C PHE A 73 36.97 9.80 -31.21
N ALA A 74 38.05 10.00 -31.97
CA ALA A 74 38.28 11.21 -32.77
C ALA A 74 37.13 11.55 -33.75
N ASP A 75 36.49 10.53 -34.32
CA ASP A 75 35.36 10.63 -35.26
C ASP A 75 34.00 10.32 -34.59
N LEU A 76 33.90 10.35 -33.25
CA LEU A 76 32.65 10.08 -32.54
C LEU A 76 31.57 11.07 -32.98
N LYS A 77 30.55 10.56 -33.65
CA LYS A 77 29.38 11.32 -34.10
C LYS A 77 28.36 11.39 -32.97
N THR A 78 27.81 12.59 -32.74
CA THR A 78 26.72 12.82 -31.79
C THR A 78 25.44 13.16 -32.54
N LYS A 79 24.32 12.88 -31.90
CA LYS A 79 23.02 13.43 -32.27
C LYS A 79 22.56 14.34 -31.15
N ASP A 80 22.17 15.54 -31.51
CA ASP A 80 21.78 16.58 -30.57
C ASP A 80 20.24 16.66 -30.52
N SER A 81 19.71 16.84 -29.32
CA SER A 81 18.30 17.16 -29.07
C SER A 81 18.22 18.15 -27.91
N TYR A 82 17.11 18.85 -27.78
CA TYR A 82 17.00 19.98 -26.86
C TYR A 82 15.95 19.73 -25.79
N SER A 83 16.14 20.34 -24.63
CA SER A 83 15.16 20.32 -23.54
C SER A 83 15.33 21.54 -22.63
N ASP A 84 14.29 21.88 -21.88
CA ASP A 84 14.35 22.99 -20.93
C ASP A 84 15.11 22.65 -19.64
N ARG A 85 15.37 21.35 -19.42
CA ARG A 85 16.03 20.81 -18.22
C ARG A 85 16.90 19.60 -18.57
N GLN A 86 17.92 19.30 -17.75
CA GLN A 86 18.67 18.04 -17.87
C GLN A 86 17.75 16.85 -17.53
N PRO A 87 17.43 15.93 -18.46
CA PRO A 87 16.47 14.85 -18.26
C PRO A 87 17.08 13.64 -17.52
N PHE A 88 18.08 13.90 -16.67
CA PHE A 88 18.78 12.88 -15.90
C PHE A 88 18.96 13.35 -14.46
N ASN A 89 18.64 12.48 -13.50
CA ASN A 89 18.83 12.78 -12.08
C ASN A 89 20.30 12.89 -11.67
N ARG A 90 21.19 12.09 -12.29
CA ARG A 90 22.61 11.98 -11.92
C ARG A 90 23.46 11.51 -13.09
N LEU A 91 24.78 11.69 -12.98
CA LEU A 91 25.76 11.08 -13.86
C LEU A 91 26.03 9.61 -13.47
N LEU A 92 26.04 8.72 -14.46
CA LEU A 92 26.42 7.32 -14.34
C LEU A 92 27.48 6.97 -15.39
N VAL A 93 28.66 6.53 -14.96
CA VAL A 93 29.66 5.93 -15.86
C VAL A 93 29.87 4.48 -15.42
N ARG A 94 29.45 3.52 -16.25
CA ARG A 94 29.36 2.10 -15.90
C ARG A 94 30.18 1.24 -16.84
N LEU A 95 30.89 0.27 -16.27
CA LEU A 95 31.49 -0.83 -17.03
C LEU A 95 30.43 -1.91 -17.24
N LYS A 96 30.31 -2.40 -18.46
CA LYS A 96 29.39 -3.46 -18.87
C LYS A 96 30.14 -4.51 -19.69
N ARG A 97 29.54 -5.70 -19.80
CA ARG A 97 30.04 -6.74 -20.73
C ARG A 97 29.88 -6.28 -22.18
N GLU A 98 28.75 -5.65 -22.48
CA GLU A 98 28.39 -5.12 -23.79
C GLU A 98 27.83 -3.70 -23.61
N ILE A 99 28.06 -2.81 -24.59
CA ILE A 99 27.47 -1.46 -24.60
C ILE A 99 25.99 -1.47 -25.02
N ILE A 100 25.56 -2.55 -25.65
CA ILE A 100 24.17 -2.95 -25.87
C ILE A 100 24.09 -4.46 -25.68
N ALA A 101 23.33 -4.91 -24.68
CA ALA A 101 23.29 -6.32 -24.31
C ALA A 101 22.55 -7.13 -25.38
N PHE A 102 23.28 -8.00 -26.08
CA PHE A 102 22.75 -8.85 -27.14
C PHE A 102 22.83 -10.33 -26.78
N GLY A 103 23.83 -10.74 -25.98
CA GLY A 103 23.93 -12.11 -25.47
C GLY A 103 24.37 -13.15 -26.51
N VAL A 104 24.84 -12.72 -27.67
CA VAL A 104 25.34 -13.59 -28.75
C VAL A 104 26.84 -13.35 -28.93
N GLU A 105 27.63 -14.42 -28.80
CA GLU A 105 29.08 -14.37 -29.02
C GLU A 105 29.42 -14.31 -30.53
N GLY A 106 30.59 -13.74 -30.84
CA GLY A 106 31.15 -13.72 -32.20
C GLY A 106 30.54 -12.69 -33.16
N ILE A 107 29.67 -11.80 -32.69
CA ILE A 107 29.19 -10.66 -33.49
C ILE A 107 30.13 -9.47 -33.27
N GLU A 108 30.79 -9.03 -34.34
CA GLU A 108 31.77 -7.93 -34.31
C GLU A 108 31.32 -6.77 -35.23
N PRO A 109 30.44 -5.85 -34.75
CA PRO A 109 29.88 -4.78 -35.58
C PRO A 109 30.92 -3.85 -36.20
N ALA A 110 32.07 -3.69 -35.55
CA ALA A 110 33.15 -2.84 -36.05
C ALA A 110 33.88 -3.42 -37.29
N LYS A 111 33.82 -4.75 -37.50
CA LYS A 111 34.50 -5.41 -38.63
C LYS A 111 33.56 -5.66 -39.80
N ASN A 112 32.35 -6.14 -39.52
CA ASN A 112 31.38 -6.55 -40.53
C ASN A 112 30.03 -5.85 -40.28
N PRO A 113 29.91 -4.53 -40.51
CA PRO A 113 28.64 -3.84 -40.38
C PRO A 113 27.73 -4.17 -41.56
N SER A 114 26.44 -4.39 -41.30
CA SER A 114 25.44 -4.51 -42.37
C SER A 114 25.26 -3.18 -43.12
N PRO A 115 24.89 -3.22 -44.42
CA PRO A 115 24.60 -2.05 -45.24
C PRO A 115 23.69 -1.04 -44.55
N LYS A 116 24.01 0.25 -44.70
CA LYS A 116 23.23 1.36 -44.15
C LYS A 116 22.35 1.98 -45.23
N LEU A 117 21.10 2.28 -44.89
CA LEU A 117 20.15 2.99 -45.74
C LEU A 117 19.89 4.37 -45.12
N SER A 118 20.04 5.44 -45.89
CA SER A 118 19.76 6.79 -45.36
C SER A 118 18.26 7.01 -45.13
N ALA A 119 17.91 7.96 -44.25
CA ALA A 119 16.51 8.30 -43.97
C ALA A 119 15.74 8.67 -45.25
N LYS A 120 16.33 9.52 -46.10
CA LYS A 120 15.73 9.94 -47.38
C LYS A 120 15.56 8.80 -48.38
N GLU A 121 16.49 7.86 -48.43
CA GLU A 121 16.37 6.68 -49.29
C GLU A 121 15.28 5.73 -48.79
N LEU A 122 15.20 5.50 -47.48
CA LEU A 122 14.11 4.71 -46.90
C LEU A 122 12.76 5.37 -47.19
N LYS A 123 12.62 6.66 -46.91
CA LYS A 123 11.40 7.42 -47.21
C LYS A 123 11.01 7.27 -48.68
N LYS A 124 11.97 7.40 -49.61
CA LYS A 124 11.72 7.19 -51.04
C LYS A 124 11.19 5.78 -51.33
N TRP A 125 11.79 4.73 -50.74
CA TRP A 125 11.31 3.36 -50.95
C TRP A 125 9.89 3.16 -50.42
N LEU A 126 9.55 3.78 -49.30
CA LEU A 126 8.21 3.76 -48.72
C LEU A 126 7.19 4.54 -49.57
N ASP A 127 7.55 5.76 -50.00
CA ASP A 127 6.74 6.60 -50.91
C ASP A 127 6.44 5.87 -52.25
N GLU A 128 7.41 5.09 -52.76
CA GLU A 128 7.27 4.29 -54.00
C GLU A 128 6.51 2.98 -53.80
N GLY A 129 6.15 2.60 -52.56
CA GLY A 129 5.51 1.32 -52.26
C GLY A 129 6.38 0.11 -52.60
N ARG A 130 7.71 0.25 -52.50
CA ARG A 130 8.64 -0.83 -52.82
C ARG A 130 8.44 -2.00 -51.85
N PRO A 131 8.36 -3.26 -52.34
CA PRO A 131 8.27 -4.43 -51.47
C PRO A 131 9.52 -4.57 -50.59
N LEU A 132 9.35 -4.40 -49.28
CA LEU A 132 10.39 -4.58 -48.26
C LEU A 132 9.75 -4.99 -46.92
N THR A 133 10.55 -5.51 -46.00
CA THR A 133 10.14 -5.75 -44.61
C THR A 133 10.79 -4.70 -43.71
N LEU A 134 9.99 -3.84 -43.11
CA LEU A 134 10.42 -2.99 -42.01
C LEU A 134 10.45 -3.83 -40.74
N LEU A 135 11.58 -3.86 -40.03
CA LEU A 135 11.72 -4.66 -38.80
C LEU A 135 12.09 -3.76 -37.63
N ASP A 136 11.17 -3.65 -36.67
CA ASP A 136 11.45 -2.94 -35.42
C ASP A 136 12.28 -3.82 -34.50
N THR A 137 13.47 -3.33 -34.12
CA THR A 137 14.38 -4.07 -33.21
C THR A 137 14.25 -3.58 -31.76
N ARG A 138 13.25 -2.72 -31.51
CA ARG A 138 13.00 -2.16 -30.19
C ARG A 138 12.24 -3.14 -29.30
N ASN A 139 12.07 -2.77 -28.04
CA ASN A 139 11.24 -3.53 -27.12
C ASN A 139 9.76 -3.17 -27.29
N ASP A 140 8.87 -4.06 -26.88
CA ASP A 140 7.41 -3.92 -26.86
C ASP A 140 6.91 -2.54 -26.40
N TYR A 141 7.38 -2.05 -25.25
CA TYR A 141 6.97 -0.75 -24.71
C TYR A 141 7.39 0.45 -25.57
N GLU A 142 8.44 0.30 -26.40
CA GLU A 142 8.89 1.33 -27.32
C GLU A 142 8.04 1.32 -28.60
N VAL A 143 7.62 0.13 -29.05
CA VAL A 143 6.76 -0.07 -30.23
C VAL A 143 5.34 0.43 -29.95
N GLN A 144 4.82 0.16 -28.75
CA GLN A 144 3.49 0.60 -28.31
C GLN A 144 3.29 2.13 -28.36
N LEU A 145 4.36 2.91 -28.21
CA LEU A 145 4.30 4.37 -28.32
C LEU A 145 4.26 4.87 -29.76
N GLY A 146 4.79 4.09 -30.69
CA GLY A 146 4.85 4.45 -32.09
C GLY A 146 5.88 3.64 -32.84
N THR A 147 5.64 3.40 -34.12
CA THR A 147 6.53 2.67 -35.03
C THR A 147 6.22 3.04 -36.48
N PHE A 148 7.02 2.56 -37.43
CA PHE A 148 6.73 2.76 -38.85
C PHE A 148 5.50 1.97 -39.29
N GLU A 149 4.71 2.52 -40.20
CA GLU A 149 3.56 1.87 -40.80
C GLU A 149 3.97 0.51 -41.40
N ASN A 150 3.21 -0.54 -41.05
CA ASN A 150 3.45 -1.92 -41.48
C ASN A 150 4.80 -2.51 -41.03
N ALA A 151 5.48 -1.92 -40.04
CA ALA A 151 6.65 -2.54 -39.43
C ALA A 151 6.28 -3.85 -38.72
N VAL A 152 7.16 -4.84 -38.85
CA VAL A 152 7.08 -6.09 -38.10
C VAL A 152 7.55 -5.83 -36.68
N ASP A 153 6.63 -6.04 -35.73
CA ASP A 153 6.92 -6.15 -34.30
C ASP A 153 7.32 -7.59 -33.96
N LEU A 154 8.41 -7.73 -33.22
CA LEU A 154 8.92 -9.03 -32.75
C LEU A 154 8.33 -9.45 -31.40
N ASP A 155 7.55 -8.58 -30.76
CA ASP A 155 6.92 -8.81 -29.44
C ASP A 155 7.97 -9.24 -28.39
N ILE A 156 9.03 -8.42 -28.25
CA ILE A 156 10.13 -8.67 -27.31
C ILE A 156 10.19 -7.62 -26.19
N ASP A 157 10.24 -8.05 -24.94
CA ASP A 157 10.45 -7.19 -23.77
C ASP A 157 11.93 -6.73 -23.63
N HIS A 158 12.85 -7.50 -24.21
CA HIS A 158 14.29 -7.30 -24.13
C HIS A 158 15.01 -7.66 -25.44
N PHE A 159 15.86 -6.76 -25.92
CA PHE A 159 16.68 -6.98 -27.13
C PHE A 159 17.52 -8.28 -27.15
N ARG A 160 17.86 -8.86 -25.99
CA ARG A 160 18.54 -10.17 -25.92
C ARG A 160 17.69 -11.33 -26.45
N HIS A 161 16.38 -11.15 -26.58
CA HIS A 161 15.45 -12.14 -27.14
C HIS A 161 15.35 -12.06 -28.66
N PHE A 162 15.90 -11.00 -29.28
CA PHE A 162 15.96 -10.82 -30.73
C PHE A 162 16.48 -12.06 -31.50
N PRO A 163 17.56 -12.74 -31.09
CA PRO A 163 18.07 -13.91 -31.81
C PRO A 163 17.08 -15.08 -31.92
N GLU A 164 16.20 -15.24 -30.93
CA GLU A 164 15.17 -16.28 -30.98
C GLU A 164 13.95 -15.78 -31.76
N ALA A 165 13.56 -14.51 -31.58
CA ALA A 165 12.42 -13.91 -32.25
C ALA A 165 12.56 -13.95 -33.79
N ILE A 166 13.74 -13.67 -34.34
CA ILE A 166 13.95 -13.69 -35.79
C ILE A 166 13.81 -15.09 -36.43
N LYS A 167 13.92 -16.17 -35.64
CA LYS A 167 13.71 -17.54 -36.15
C LYS A 167 12.24 -17.82 -36.45
N GLN A 168 11.35 -17.14 -35.74
CA GLN A 168 9.90 -17.24 -35.88
C GLN A 168 9.37 -16.41 -37.07
N LEU A 169 10.21 -15.58 -37.69
CA LEU A 169 9.81 -14.80 -38.85
C LEU A 169 9.46 -15.73 -40.03
N PRO A 170 8.42 -15.38 -40.82
CA PRO A 170 8.03 -16.16 -41.98
C PRO A 170 9.20 -16.37 -42.95
N PRO A 171 9.39 -17.59 -43.53
CA PRO A 171 10.53 -17.90 -44.40
C PRO A 171 10.75 -16.91 -45.55
N GLU A 172 9.67 -16.36 -46.11
CA GLU A 172 9.70 -15.35 -47.17
C GLU A 172 10.40 -14.05 -46.77
N THR A 173 10.49 -13.76 -45.47
CA THR A 173 11.20 -12.57 -44.96
C THR A 173 12.69 -12.65 -45.26
N ARG A 174 13.25 -13.86 -45.35
CA ARG A 174 14.68 -14.08 -45.69
C ARG A 174 15.00 -13.74 -47.14
N GLU A 175 13.98 -13.74 -48.00
CA GLU A 175 14.09 -13.55 -49.44
C GLU A 175 13.82 -12.11 -49.88
N ARG A 176 13.32 -11.25 -48.98
CA ARG A 176 13.00 -9.84 -49.27
C ARG A 176 14.02 -8.89 -48.63
N PRO A 177 14.17 -7.66 -49.15
CA PRO A 177 14.92 -6.61 -48.46
C PRO A 177 14.33 -6.36 -47.07
N VAL A 178 15.14 -6.52 -46.03
CA VAL A 178 14.79 -6.19 -44.64
C VAL A 178 15.47 -4.88 -44.27
N VAL A 179 14.71 -3.89 -43.81
CA VAL A 179 15.26 -2.65 -43.26
C VAL A 179 14.94 -2.62 -41.77
N MET A 180 15.97 -2.77 -40.96
CA MET A 180 15.85 -2.72 -39.50
C MET A 180 16.02 -1.30 -38.98
N PHE A 181 15.34 -1.00 -37.88
CA PHE A 181 15.50 0.27 -37.18
C PHE A 181 15.39 0.10 -35.66
N CYS A 182 15.88 1.12 -34.96
CA CYS A 182 15.62 1.38 -33.54
C CYS A 182 15.76 2.89 -33.31
N THR A 183 15.62 3.36 -32.07
CA THR A 183 15.70 4.79 -31.72
C THR A 183 16.96 5.46 -32.28
N GLY A 184 18.13 4.86 -32.01
CA GLY A 184 19.43 5.47 -32.30
C GLY A 184 20.34 4.72 -33.28
N GLY A 185 19.97 3.52 -33.71
CA GLY A 185 20.76 2.66 -34.62
C GLY A 185 21.62 1.58 -33.92
N ILE A 186 22.00 1.76 -32.65
CA ILE A 186 22.96 0.85 -31.98
C ILE A 186 22.53 -0.63 -31.93
N ARG A 187 21.23 -0.93 -31.82
CA ARG A 187 20.73 -2.32 -31.84
C ARG A 187 20.91 -2.97 -33.21
N CYS A 188 20.65 -2.20 -34.27
CA CYS A 188 20.75 -2.65 -35.66
C CYS A 188 22.19 -3.05 -36.04
N GLU A 189 23.19 -2.41 -35.45
CA GLU A 189 24.61 -2.75 -35.66
C GLU A 189 24.96 -4.17 -35.20
N LYS A 190 24.23 -4.73 -34.22
CA LYS A 190 24.36 -6.14 -33.80
C LYS A 190 23.35 -7.06 -34.48
N ALA A 191 22.12 -6.58 -34.67
CA ALA A 191 21.05 -7.34 -35.29
C ALA A 191 21.39 -7.73 -36.74
N GLY A 192 21.94 -6.81 -37.52
CA GLY A 192 22.20 -7.04 -38.95
C GLY A 192 23.17 -8.18 -39.24
N PRO A 193 24.38 -8.20 -38.65
CA PRO A 193 25.31 -9.30 -38.86
C PRO A 193 24.77 -10.65 -38.37
N LEU A 194 23.91 -10.65 -37.35
CA LEU A 194 23.21 -11.87 -36.94
C LEU A 194 22.20 -12.31 -38.01
N MET A 195 21.38 -11.41 -38.55
CA MET A 195 20.41 -11.76 -39.58
C MET A 195 21.10 -12.27 -40.85
N GLU A 196 22.19 -11.65 -41.29
CA GLU A 196 22.99 -12.17 -42.42
C GLU A 196 23.49 -13.59 -42.15
N ARG A 197 23.98 -13.85 -40.92
CA ARG A 197 24.42 -15.18 -40.49
C ARG A 197 23.29 -16.22 -40.45
N GLU A 198 22.07 -15.80 -40.12
CA GLU A 198 20.86 -16.63 -40.11
C GLU A 198 20.19 -16.76 -41.50
N GLY A 199 20.86 -16.29 -42.56
CA GLY A 199 20.49 -16.55 -43.96
C GLY A 199 19.57 -15.53 -44.61
N PHE A 200 19.42 -14.32 -44.05
CA PHE A 200 18.71 -13.23 -44.70
C PHE A 200 19.58 -12.62 -45.81
N LYS A 201 19.02 -12.48 -47.03
CA LYS A 201 19.81 -12.14 -48.24
C LYS A 201 20.15 -10.66 -48.36
N GLU A 202 19.21 -9.78 -48.06
CA GLU A 202 19.33 -8.33 -48.21
C GLU A 202 18.95 -7.64 -46.90
N VAL A 203 19.94 -7.35 -46.06
CA VAL A 203 19.75 -6.76 -44.74
C VAL A 203 20.29 -5.33 -44.75
N PHE A 204 19.43 -4.37 -44.41
CA PHE A 204 19.76 -2.96 -44.27
C PHE A 204 19.44 -2.49 -42.86
N GLN A 205 20.19 -1.50 -42.37
CA GLN A 205 19.86 -0.77 -41.16
C GLN A 205 19.64 0.71 -41.48
N LEU A 206 18.61 1.31 -40.87
CA LEU A 206 18.35 2.74 -40.98
C LEU A 206 19.50 3.54 -40.34
N ASP A 207 20.25 4.28 -41.16
CA ASP A 207 21.38 5.07 -40.70
C ASP A 207 20.90 6.14 -39.71
N GLY A 208 21.38 6.06 -38.49
CA GLY A 208 20.96 6.97 -37.41
C GLY A 208 19.59 6.67 -36.79
N GLY A 209 18.90 5.61 -37.19
CA GLY A 209 17.63 5.20 -36.58
C GLY A 209 16.50 6.23 -36.70
N ILE A 210 15.45 6.05 -35.89
CA ILE A 210 14.22 6.84 -35.94
C ILE A 210 14.50 8.34 -35.73
N LEU A 211 15.37 8.71 -34.78
CA LEU A 211 15.62 10.12 -34.48
C LEU A 211 16.25 10.87 -35.67
N LYS A 212 17.11 10.21 -36.46
CA LYS A 212 17.67 10.81 -37.69
C LYS A 212 16.64 10.84 -38.82
N TYR A 213 15.72 9.88 -38.85
CA TYR A 213 14.59 9.91 -39.77
C TYR A 213 13.69 11.12 -39.49
N PHE A 214 13.33 11.36 -38.24
CA PHE A 214 12.57 12.55 -37.83
C PHE A 214 13.28 13.85 -38.22
N GLU A 215 14.59 13.94 -37.96
CA GLU A 215 15.40 15.11 -38.33
C GLU A 215 15.37 15.41 -39.85
N GLU A 216 15.48 14.39 -40.70
CA GLU A 216 15.62 14.58 -42.15
C GLU A 216 14.30 14.50 -42.93
N CYS A 217 13.30 13.81 -42.40
CA CYS A 217 12.07 13.41 -43.10
C CYS A 217 10.78 13.71 -42.31
N GLY A 218 10.86 14.17 -41.05
CA GLY A 218 9.69 14.36 -40.20
C GLY A 218 9.00 13.04 -39.84
N GLY A 219 7.67 13.06 -39.76
CA GLY A 219 6.85 11.91 -39.33
C GLY A 219 6.28 11.04 -40.46
N ASP A 220 6.71 11.24 -41.71
CA ASP A 220 6.17 10.48 -42.83
C ASP A 220 6.35 8.96 -42.61
N HIS A 221 5.28 8.18 -42.83
CA HIS A 221 5.21 6.73 -42.60
C HIS A 221 5.46 6.27 -41.15
N TYR A 222 5.50 7.16 -40.16
CA TYR A 222 5.66 6.82 -38.75
C TYR A 222 4.41 7.22 -37.97
N ASP A 223 3.83 6.28 -37.23
CA ASP A 223 2.69 6.55 -36.35
C ASP A 223 3.14 6.65 -34.89
N GLY A 224 2.63 7.64 -34.17
CA GLY A 224 2.93 7.89 -32.76
C GLY A 224 4.26 8.61 -32.48
N GLU A 225 4.87 8.26 -31.34
CA GLU A 225 6.04 8.94 -30.76
C GLU A 225 7.25 7.98 -30.68
N CYS A 226 8.45 8.52 -30.50
CA CYS A 226 9.68 7.73 -30.36
C CYS A 226 10.16 7.70 -28.91
N PHE A 227 10.16 6.51 -28.28
CA PHE A 227 10.68 6.33 -26.93
C PHE A 227 12.16 6.70 -26.81
N VAL A 228 12.51 7.43 -25.74
CA VAL A 228 13.88 7.81 -25.38
C VAL A 228 14.21 7.41 -23.94
N PHE A 229 15.47 7.00 -23.71
CA PHE A 229 15.93 6.41 -22.45
C PHE A 229 16.32 7.44 -21.38
N ASP A 230 15.48 8.47 -21.21
CA ASP A 230 15.66 9.53 -20.22
C ASP A 230 14.30 10.10 -19.77
N GLN A 231 14.31 11.12 -18.90
CA GLN A 231 13.08 11.65 -18.29
C GLN A 231 12.10 12.32 -19.27
N ARG A 232 12.47 12.49 -20.54
CA ARG A 232 11.53 12.94 -21.58
C ARG A 232 10.56 11.85 -21.99
N VAL A 233 10.93 10.58 -21.78
CA VAL A 233 10.17 9.35 -22.12
C VAL A 233 9.93 9.16 -23.62
N ALA A 234 9.43 10.16 -24.33
CA ALA A 234 9.18 10.12 -25.76
C ALA A 234 9.44 11.47 -26.45
N LEU A 235 9.74 11.41 -27.75
CA LEU A 235 9.85 12.57 -28.63
C LEU A 235 8.87 12.43 -29.81
N ASP A 236 8.30 13.55 -30.24
CA ASP A 236 7.48 13.59 -31.45
C ASP A 236 8.34 13.60 -32.74
N PRO A 237 7.74 13.55 -33.94
CA PRO A 237 8.48 13.65 -35.19
C PRO A 237 9.21 14.99 -35.43
N ASN A 238 8.97 16.02 -34.62
CA ASN A 238 9.71 17.29 -34.63
C ASN A 238 10.88 17.27 -33.63
N LEU A 239 11.13 16.14 -32.96
CA LEU A 239 12.14 15.97 -31.90
C LEU A 239 11.84 16.78 -30.63
N GLU A 240 10.57 17.09 -30.37
CA GLU A 240 10.10 17.78 -29.17
C GLU A 240 9.62 16.79 -28.10
N GLU A 241 9.85 17.12 -26.82
CA GLU A 241 9.39 16.31 -25.67
C GLU A 241 7.85 16.29 -25.62
N THR A 242 7.27 15.10 -25.50
CA THR A 242 5.82 14.92 -25.45
C THR A 242 5.30 14.85 -24.00
N ALA A 243 3.97 14.81 -23.83
CA ALA A 243 3.35 14.65 -22.51
C ALA A 243 3.38 13.20 -21.98
N THR A 244 3.98 12.27 -22.74
CA THR A 244 4.10 10.87 -22.34
C THR A 244 4.95 10.77 -21.08
N THR A 245 4.45 10.05 -20.08
CA THR A 245 5.15 9.82 -18.80
C THR A 245 5.46 8.34 -18.62
N GLN A 246 6.12 7.97 -17.53
CA GLN A 246 6.42 6.57 -17.22
C GLN A 246 5.75 6.19 -15.91
N CYS A 247 5.04 5.06 -15.89
CA CYS A 247 4.45 4.51 -14.68
C CYS A 247 5.54 4.21 -13.65
N PHE A 248 5.39 4.71 -12.43
CA PHE A 248 6.34 4.44 -11.35
C PHE A 248 6.39 2.95 -10.98
N ALA A 249 5.25 2.26 -11.04
CA ALA A 249 5.13 0.86 -10.61
C ALA A 249 5.66 -0.13 -11.66
N CYS A 250 5.14 -0.08 -12.89
CA CYS A 250 5.48 -1.05 -13.94
C CYS A 250 6.47 -0.52 -14.98
N GLN A 251 6.85 0.76 -14.94
CA GLN A 251 7.75 1.40 -15.91
C GLN A 251 7.20 1.45 -17.35
N ALA A 252 5.93 1.09 -17.58
CA ALA A 252 5.28 1.28 -18.87
C ALA A 252 5.15 2.78 -19.20
N PRO A 253 5.38 3.20 -20.45
CA PRO A 253 5.07 4.56 -20.87
C PRO A 253 3.55 4.78 -20.89
N LEU A 254 3.13 5.99 -20.53
CA LEU A 254 1.73 6.37 -20.36
C LEU A 254 1.43 7.58 -21.23
N ASN A 255 0.59 7.39 -22.24
CA ASN A 255 0.08 8.49 -23.05
C ASN A 255 -0.96 9.32 -22.26
N ALA A 256 -1.50 10.38 -22.88
CA ALA A 256 -2.49 11.25 -22.23
C ALA A 256 -3.79 10.52 -21.83
N ALA A 257 -4.22 9.51 -22.60
CA ALA A 257 -5.41 8.73 -22.29
C ALA A 257 -5.18 7.81 -21.08
N ASP A 258 -4.01 7.17 -21.00
CA ASP A 258 -3.62 6.34 -19.86
C ASP A 258 -3.57 7.17 -18.56
N GLN A 259 -3.05 8.40 -18.64
CA GLN A 259 -2.97 9.33 -17.51
C GLN A 259 -4.33 9.88 -17.06
N GLN A 260 -5.38 9.75 -17.88
CA GLN A 260 -6.75 10.17 -17.55
C GLN A 260 -7.66 9.00 -17.15
N ALA A 261 -7.18 7.77 -17.26
CA ALA A 261 -7.95 6.58 -16.90
C ALA A 261 -8.23 6.55 -15.39
N GLU A 262 -9.42 6.06 -14.99
CA GLU A 262 -9.78 5.89 -13.57
C GLU A 262 -8.84 4.95 -12.81
N THR A 263 -8.19 4.03 -13.53
CA THR A 263 -7.21 3.09 -13.01
C THR A 263 -5.79 3.65 -12.97
N TYR A 264 -5.60 4.95 -13.23
CA TYR A 264 -4.32 5.62 -13.04
C TYR A 264 -4.27 6.36 -11.71
N VAL A 265 -3.40 5.89 -10.82
CA VAL A 265 -3.06 6.56 -9.57
C VAL A 265 -1.57 6.78 -9.54
N LEU A 266 -1.16 8.04 -9.55
CA LEU A 266 0.24 8.44 -9.61
C LEU A 266 1.05 7.81 -8.47
N GLY A 267 2.03 6.98 -8.82
CA GLY A 267 2.91 6.32 -7.85
C GLY A 267 2.47 4.91 -7.45
N GLU A 268 1.24 4.51 -7.77
CA GLU A 268 0.66 3.23 -7.33
C GLU A 268 0.44 2.27 -8.50
N HIS A 269 -0.42 2.64 -9.46
CA HIS A 269 -0.76 1.79 -10.59
C HIS A 269 -1.22 2.60 -11.80
N CYS A 270 -1.16 1.98 -12.98
CA CYS A 270 -1.70 2.50 -14.23
C CYS A 270 -2.61 1.44 -14.88
N PRO A 271 -3.31 1.76 -15.99
CA PRO A 271 -4.18 0.82 -16.68
C PRO A 271 -3.49 -0.51 -17.04
N HIS A 272 -2.20 -0.44 -17.40
CA HIS A 272 -1.41 -1.61 -17.81
C HIS A 272 -1.04 -2.55 -16.66
N CYS A 273 -1.00 -2.07 -15.41
CA CYS A 273 -0.62 -2.89 -14.25
C CYS A 273 -1.69 -2.99 -13.15
N TYR A 274 -2.88 -2.42 -13.39
CA TYR A 274 -3.95 -2.38 -12.42
C TYR A 274 -4.41 -3.76 -11.95
N GLU A 275 -4.58 -4.71 -12.89
CA GLU A 275 -4.98 -6.08 -12.54
C GLU A 275 -3.95 -6.80 -11.67
N GLU A 276 -2.67 -6.62 -11.97
CA GLU A 276 -1.59 -7.19 -11.16
C GLU A 276 -1.54 -6.55 -9.77
N PHE A 277 -1.77 -5.24 -9.68
CA PHE A 277 -1.91 -4.52 -8.41
C PHE A 277 -3.06 -5.08 -7.56
N LEU A 278 -4.25 -5.24 -8.14
CA LEU A 278 -5.41 -5.80 -7.45
C LEU A 278 -5.17 -7.24 -6.99
N ALA A 279 -4.51 -8.06 -7.81
CA ALA A 279 -4.17 -9.44 -7.45
C ALA A 279 -3.21 -9.48 -6.24
N LYS A 280 -2.17 -8.64 -6.23
CA LYS A 280 -1.25 -8.50 -5.09
C LYS A 280 -1.97 -8.02 -3.83
N HIS A 281 -2.86 -7.06 -3.97
CA HIS A 281 -3.64 -6.52 -2.86
C HIS A 281 -4.57 -7.59 -2.24
N ARG A 282 -5.32 -8.34 -3.06
CA ARG A 282 -6.14 -9.47 -2.60
C ARG A 282 -5.32 -10.54 -1.89
N ALA A 283 -4.18 -10.94 -2.48
CA ALA A 283 -3.29 -11.93 -1.87
C ALA A 283 -2.76 -11.47 -0.49
N THR A 284 -2.54 -10.17 -0.30
CA THR A 284 -2.12 -9.60 0.98
C THR A 284 -3.22 -9.73 2.04
N ILE A 285 -4.47 -9.38 1.69
CA ILE A 285 -5.62 -9.54 2.60
C ILE A 285 -5.81 -11.02 2.96
N GLU A 286 -5.75 -11.92 1.97
CA GLU A 286 -5.88 -13.36 2.18
C GLU A 286 -4.79 -13.89 3.13
N GLN A 287 -3.53 -13.50 2.94
CA GLN A 287 -2.44 -13.88 3.82
C GLN A 287 -2.69 -13.43 5.27
N ARG A 288 -3.15 -12.18 5.48
CA ARG A 288 -3.48 -11.67 6.82
C ARG A 288 -4.67 -12.38 7.43
N GLN A 289 -5.67 -12.71 6.62
CA GLN A 289 -6.82 -13.49 7.05
C GLN A 289 -6.42 -14.89 7.50
N MET A 290 -5.45 -15.53 6.83
CA MET A 290 -4.88 -16.81 7.27
C MET A 290 -4.13 -16.68 8.59
N GLN A 291 -3.32 -15.63 8.77
CA GLN A 291 -2.63 -15.38 10.05
C GLN A 291 -3.61 -15.17 11.21
N LEU A 292 -4.70 -14.42 10.99
CA LEU A 292 -5.77 -14.26 11.98
C LEU A 292 -6.43 -15.61 12.32
N ALA A 293 -6.67 -16.46 11.31
CA ALA A 293 -7.28 -17.77 11.52
C ALA A 293 -6.40 -18.73 12.35
N GLU A 294 -5.07 -18.55 12.37
CA GLU A 294 -4.20 -19.33 13.26
C GLU A 294 -4.49 -19.06 14.74
N PHE A 295 -4.82 -17.82 15.12
CA PHE A 295 -5.21 -17.50 16.50
C PHE A 295 -6.52 -18.17 16.91
N ALA A 296 -7.42 -18.44 15.97
CA ALA A 296 -8.64 -19.18 16.25
C ALA A 296 -8.39 -20.67 16.57
N LYS A 297 -7.24 -21.23 16.16
CA LYS A 297 -6.86 -22.62 16.49
C LYS A 297 -6.33 -22.73 17.92
N VAL A 298 -5.42 -21.82 18.31
CA VAL A 298 -4.86 -21.75 19.67
C VAL A 298 -4.77 -20.30 20.09
N LEU A 299 -5.57 -19.94 21.10
CA LEU A 299 -5.63 -18.58 21.59
C LEU A 299 -4.31 -18.22 22.31
N PRO A 300 -3.65 -17.10 21.95
CA PRO A 300 -2.41 -16.66 22.61
C PRO A 300 -2.50 -16.52 24.14
N GLY A 301 -3.68 -16.18 24.67
CA GLY A 301 -3.94 -16.06 26.10
C GLY A 301 -4.39 -17.37 26.77
N SER A 302 -4.69 -18.44 26.02
CA SER A 302 -5.08 -19.73 26.64
C SER A 302 -3.90 -20.56 27.16
N VAL A 303 -2.68 -20.21 26.77
CA VAL A 303 -1.44 -20.83 27.29
C VAL A 303 -0.93 -20.00 28.47
N PRO A 304 -0.59 -20.59 29.63
CA PRO A 304 -0.07 -19.85 30.78
C PRO A 304 1.16 -19.00 30.43
N TYR A 305 1.16 -17.73 30.85
CA TYR A 305 2.28 -16.83 30.65
C TYR A 305 2.39 -15.79 31.76
N ASP A 306 3.59 -15.26 31.98
CA ASP A 306 3.82 -14.19 32.94
C ASP A 306 3.43 -12.84 32.34
N HIS A 307 2.61 -12.07 33.05
CA HIS A 307 2.14 -10.78 32.60
C HIS A 307 2.49 -9.68 33.62
N ILE A 308 3.12 -8.62 33.14
CA ILE A 308 3.44 -7.44 33.94
C ILE A 308 2.43 -6.33 33.65
N ARG A 309 1.68 -5.93 34.68
CA ARG A 309 0.71 -4.84 34.61
C ARG A 309 1.29 -3.57 35.25
N PRO A 310 1.46 -2.47 34.51
CA PRO A 310 1.94 -1.24 35.09
C PRO A 310 0.88 -0.59 36.00
N LEU A 311 1.35 -0.04 37.12
CA LEU A 311 0.58 0.68 38.13
C LEU A 311 1.16 2.08 38.27
N ASN A 312 0.46 3.09 37.76
CA ASN A 312 0.90 4.49 37.85
C ASN A 312 0.21 5.17 39.03
N ILE A 313 0.98 5.82 39.90
CA ILE A 313 0.49 6.49 41.10
C ILE A 313 -0.14 7.85 40.74
N PRO A 314 -1.46 8.03 40.88
CA PRO A 314 -2.11 9.32 40.64
C PRO A 314 -1.79 10.35 41.72
N LYS A 315 -1.91 11.64 41.37
CA LYS A 315 -1.67 12.77 42.29
C LYS A 315 -2.47 12.70 43.60
N ARG A 316 -3.70 12.17 43.57
CA ARG A 316 -4.57 12.06 44.76
C ARG A 316 -4.04 11.11 45.83
N PHE A 317 -3.07 10.27 45.50
CA PHE A 317 -2.41 9.34 46.41
C PHE A 317 -0.97 9.76 46.72
N ASP A 318 -0.57 11.00 46.42
CA ASP A 318 0.74 11.48 46.82
C ASP A 318 0.90 11.38 48.35
N GLN A 319 2.02 10.83 48.80
CA GLN A 319 2.33 10.61 50.21
C GLN A 319 1.47 9.56 50.93
N ALA A 320 0.58 8.85 50.23
CA ALA A 320 -0.11 7.69 50.78
C ALA A 320 0.83 6.47 50.87
N THR A 321 0.42 5.44 51.60
CA THR A 321 1.10 4.14 51.53
C THR A 321 0.78 3.46 50.18
N LEU A 322 1.67 2.56 49.74
CA LEU A 322 1.42 1.73 48.56
C LEU A 322 0.11 0.95 48.72
N LEU A 323 -0.12 0.35 49.89
CA LEU A 323 -1.33 -0.43 50.16
C LEU A 323 -2.61 0.40 50.07
N ASP A 324 -2.65 1.58 50.67
CA ASP A 324 -3.81 2.49 50.57
C ASP A 324 -4.06 2.93 49.13
N THR A 325 -2.97 3.13 48.38
CA THR A 325 -3.04 3.51 46.97
C THR A 325 -3.60 2.37 46.12
N LEU A 326 -3.14 1.13 46.31
CA LEU A 326 -3.60 -0.04 45.56
C LEU A 326 -5.07 -0.34 45.86
N ASP A 327 -5.46 -0.30 47.14
CA ASP A 327 -6.84 -0.50 47.59
C ASP A 327 -7.77 0.59 47.04
N GLY A 328 -7.34 1.86 47.09
CA GLY A 328 -8.10 2.97 46.54
C GLY A 328 -8.18 3.00 45.00
N LEU A 329 -7.17 2.47 44.30
CA LEU A 329 -7.19 2.33 42.83
C LEU A 329 -8.07 1.17 42.36
N HIS A 330 -8.09 0.08 43.12
CA HIS A 330 -8.75 -1.16 42.75
C HIS A 330 -9.49 -1.77 43.96
N PRO A 331 -10.56 -1.11 44.44
CA PRO A 331 -11.23 -1.48 45.69
C PRO A 331 -11.91 -2.85 45.63
N HIS A 332 -12.22 -3.35 44.43
CA HIS A 332 -12.85 -4.66 44.21
C HIS A 332 -11.95 -5.87 44.53
N MET A 333 -10.62 -5.67 44.59
CA MET A 333 -9.66 -6.72 44.96
C MET A 333 -9.58 -6.90 46.49
N GLY A 334 -9.80 -5.81 47.23
CA GLY A 334 -9.71 -5.78 48.69
C GLY A 334 -8.28 -5.66 49.20
N ARG A 335 -8.15 -4.98 50.34
CA ARG A 335 -6.88 -4.65 50.99
C ARG A 335 -6.01 -5.87 51.32
N ASP A 336 -6.60 -6.94 51.86
CA ASP A 336 -5.84 -8.14 52.27
C ASP A 336 -5.19 -8.84 51.07
N GLN A 337 -5.87 -8.84 49.92
CA GLN A 337 -5.32 -9.40 48.68
C GLN A 337 -4.13 -8.58 48.16
N TRP A 338 -4.22 -7.25 48.22
CA TRP A 338 -3.10 -6.38 47.85
C TRP A 338 -1.89 -6.54 48.76
N LYS A 339 -2.13 -6.76 50.05
CA LYS A 339 -1.09 -7.06 51.03
C LYS A 339 -0.38 -8.37 50.70
N ASP A 340 -1.13 -9.45 50.45
CA ASP A 340 -0.57 -10.75 50.01
C ASP A 340 0.30 -10.60 48.76
N PHE A 341 -0.16 -9.83 47.76
CA PHE A 341 0.63 -9.60 46.54
C PHE A 341 1.95 -8.88 46.81
N CYS A 342 1.98 -7.90 47.73
CA CYS A 342 3.23 -7.23 48.10
C CYS A 342 4.17 -8.20 48.84
N GLU A 343 3.65 -8.96 49.81
CA GLU A 343 4.43 -9.93 50.61
C GLU A 343 5.02 -11.05 49.76
N ARG A 344 4.31 -11.47 48.70
CA ARG A 344 4.79 -12.47 47.72
C ARG A 344 5.72 -11.89 46.65
N GLY A 345 6.02 -10.59 46.71
CA GLY A 345 6.89 -9.90 45.75
C GLY A 345 6.29 -9.70 44.37
N PHE A 346 4.96 -9.81 44.22
CA PHE A 346 4.27 -9.56 42.96
C PHE A 346 4.09 -8.08 42.64
N ILE A 347 4.36 -7.19 43.59
CA ILE A 347 4.43 -5.75 43.34
C ILE A 347 5.90 -5.33 43.42
N THR A 348 6.42 -4.85 42.28
CA THR A 348 7.81 -4.43 42.13
C THR A 348 7.92 -2.97 41.74
N PHE A 349 9.07 -2.38 42.04
CA PHE A 349 9.51 -1.09 41.53
C PHE A 349 10.76 -1.29 40.68
N GLU A 350 10.74 -0.74 39.47
CA GLU A 350 11.89 -0.73 38.57
C GLU A 350 12.81 0.45 38.92
N ASP A 351 14.06 0.17 39.27
CA ASP A 351 15.05 1.22 39.56
C ASP A 351 15.65 1.83 38.28
N HIS A 352 16.53 2.83 38.46
CA HIS A 352 17.20 3.52 37.35
C HIS A 352 18.14 2.63 36.52
N GLU A 353 18.53 1.47 37.05
CA GLU A 353 19.32 0.45 36.36
C GLU A 353 18.43 -0.65 35.74
N LYS A 354 17.11 -0.44 35.71
CA LYS A 354 16.11 -1.39 35.18
C LYS A 354 16.04 -2.71 35.94
N ARG A 355 16.37 -2.71 37.23
CA ARG A 355 16.20 -3.87 38.12
C ARG A 355 14.90 -3.76 38.88
N GLU A 356 14.17 -4.86 38.96
CA GLU A 356 12.90 -4.92 39.69
C GLU A 356 13.11 -5.37 41.13
N HIS A 357 12.56 -4.60 42.07
CA HIS A 357 12.66 -4.86 43.50
C HIS A 357 11.27 -5.00 44.12
N PRO A 358 11.00 -6.06 44.91
CA PRO A 358 9.79 -6.15 45.72
C PRO A 358 9.60 -4.92 46.60
N VAL A 359 8.34 -4.52 46.82
CA VAL A 359 8.02 -3.28 47.53
C VAL A 359 7.22 -3.56 48.79
N ASP A 360 7.67 -2.96 49.90
CA ASP A 360 6.93 -2.99 51.17
C ASP A 360 5.56 -2.30 51.00
N PRO A 361 4.43 -2.93 51.42
CA PRO A 361 3.10 -2.33 51.31
C PRO A 361 2.93 -1.00 52.07
N GLN A 362 3.76 -0.74 53.08
CA GLN A 362 3.78 0.52 53.85
C GLN A 362 4.65 1.60 53.22
N ARG A 363 5.35 1.32 52.11
CA ARG A 363 6.18 2.31 51.42
C ARG A 363 5.33 3.51 51.02
N ILE A 364 5.82 4.71 51.35
CA ILE A 364 5.21 5.96 50.91
C ILE A 364 5.45 6.17 49.41
N VAL A 365 4.37 6.32 48.65
CA VAL A 365 4.42 6.54 47.21
C VAL A 365 4.39 8.03 46.86
N ARG A 366 4.87 8.37 45.67
CA ARG A 366 4.84 9.73 45.11
C ARG A 366 4.07 9.76 43.81
N ALA A 367 3.37 10.87 43.57
CA ALA A 367 2.65 11.09 42.33
C ALA A 367 3.55 10.88 41.10
N GLY A 368 3.07 10.14 40.10
CA GLY A 368 3.79 9.85 38.87
C GLY A 368 4.77 8.68 38.95
N GLN A 369 5.02 8.10 40.14
CA GLN A 369 5.78 6.85 40.24
C GLN A 369 5.06 5.71 39.52
N ARG A 370 5.84 4.79 38.97
CA ARG A 370 5.35 3.58 38.32
C ARG A 370 5.85 2.35 39.05
N TYR A 371 4.92 1.48 39.36
CA TYR A 371 5.13 0.14 39.90
C TYR A 371 4.67 -0.89 38.88
N ASN A 372 5.11 -2.13 39.05
CA ASN A 372 4.73 -3.25 38.20
C ASN A 372 4.04 -4.30 39.06
N ARG A 373 2.88 -4.79 38.59
CA ARG A 373 2.22 -5.96 39.15
C ARG A 373 2.50 -7.16 38.26
N HIS A 374 3.20 -8.14 38.82
CA HIS A 374 3.42 -9.44 38.23
C HIS A 374 2.20 -10.33 38.42
N VAL A 375 1.74 -10.90 37.32
CA VAL A 375 0.68 -11.90 37.30
C VAL A 375 1.29 -13.16 36.69
N PRO A 376 1.87 -14.04 37.52
CA PRO A 376 2.54 -15.23 37.04
C PRO A 376 1.52 -16.24 36.51
N ALA A 377 1.90 -17.00 35.47
CA ALA A 377 1.10 -18.06 34.86
C ALA A 377 -0.36 -17.64 34.58
N MET A 378 -0.57 -16.41 34.10
CA MET A 378 -1.88 -15.91 33.70
C MET A 378 -2.46 -16.76 32.57
N VAL A 379 -3.69 -17.21 32.75
CA VAL A 379 -4.51 -17.84 31.70
C VAL A 379 -5.73 -16.98 31.47
N GLU A 380 -5.96 -16.59 30.23
CA GLU A 380 -7.09 -15.77 29.82
C GLU A 380 -8.29 -16.65 29.45
N PRO A 381 -9.52 -16.16 29.70
CA PRO A 381 -10.71 -16.84 29.21
C PRO A 381 -10.69 -16.99 27.68
N ALA A 382 -11.33 -18.06 27.21
CA ALA A 382 -11.55 -18.26 25.78
C ALA A 382 -12.39 -17.13 25.17
N VAL A 383 -12.09 -16.80 23.92
CA VAL A 383 -12.77 -15.78 23.10
C VAL A 383 -13.05 -16.35 21.72
N ASN A 384 -13.98 -15.74 20.98
CA ASN A 384 -14.12 -16.02 19.56
C ASN A 384 -13.11 -15.15 18.79
N ALA A 385 -12.13 -15.79 18.13
CA ALA A 385 -11.08 -15.10 17.39
C ALA A 385 -11.31 -15.07 15.86
N ASP A 386 -12.52 -15.39 15.38
CA ASP A 386 -12.87 -15.35 13.94
C ASP A 386 -13.04 -13.91 13.41
N ILE A 387 -11.97 -13.12 13.46
CA ILE A 387 -11.92 -11.77 12.89
C ILE A 387 -11.87 -11.88 11.37
N ARG A 388 -12.73 -11.12 10.69
CA ARG A 388 -12.71 -11.00 9.23
C ARG A 388 -12.25 -9.63 8.79
N ILE A 389 -11.32 -9.56 7.84
CA ILE A 389 -10.94 -8.31 7.17
C ILE A 389 -11.95 -8.10 6.04
N LEU A 390 -12.69 -6.98 6.11
CA LEU A 390 -13.70 -6.61 5.13
C LEU A 390 -13.12 -5.72 4.02
N HIS A 391 -12.18 -4.87 4.39
CA HIS A 391 -11.52 -3.92 3.49
C HIS A 391 -10.16 -3.53 4.04
N GLU A 392 -9.23 -3.23 3.14
CA GLU A 392 -7.91 -2.70 3.46
C GLU A 392 -7.48 -1.77 2.32
N ASP A 393 -6.90 -0.63 2.67
CA ASP A 393 -6.20 0.25 1.72
C ASP A 393 -5.04 0.95 2.44
N ASP A 394 -4.50 2.02 1.84
CA ASP A 394 -3.38 2.73 2.43
C ASP A 394 -3.73 3.56 3.69
N ALA A 395 -5.00 3.92 3.86
CA ALA A 395 -5.49 4.71 4.98
C ALA A 395 -6.04 3.85 6.13
N ILE A 396 -6.88 2.87 5.80
CA ILE A 396 -7.77 2.19 6.75
C ILE A 396 -7.77 0.67 6.61
N VAL A 397 -8.17 0.02 7.69
CA VAL A 397 -8.49 -1.41 7.78
C VAL A 397 -9.88 -1.54 8.39
N VAL A 398 -10.77 -2.23 7.71
CA VAL A 398 -12.13 -2.50 8.17
C VAL A 398 -12.27 -3.96 8.54
N LEU A 399 -12.81 -4.23 9.72
CA LEU A 399 -12.94 -5.56 10.28
C LEU A 399 -14.40 -5.88 10.60
N SER A 400 -14.80 -7.13 10.44
CA SER A 400 -15.95 -7.69 11.14
C SER A 400 -15.45 -8.39 12.39
N LYS A 401 -15.76 -7.80 13.54
CA LYS A 401 -15.37 -8.26 14.86
C LYS A 401 -16.35 -9.34 15.35
N PRO A 402 -15.86 -10.54 15.75
CA PRO A 402 -16.70 -11.56 16.37
C PRO A 402 -16.96 -11.25 17.85
N ALA A 403 -17.75 -12.09 18.51
CA ALA A 403 -17.99 -12.02 19.94
C ALA A 403 -18.07 -13.43 20.54
N PRO A 404 -17.73 -13.61 21.83
CA PRO A 404 -17.14 -12.61 22.72
C PRO A 404 -15.66 -12.35 22.40
N LEU A 405 -15.26 -11.09 22.23
CA LEU A 405 -13.87 -10.68 21.99
C LEU A 405 -13.66 -9.21 22.40
N PRO A 406 -12.81 -8.90 23.40
CA PRO A 406 -12.52 -7.52 23.79
C PRO A 406 -11.68 -6.78 22.75
N MET A 407 -11.93 -5.46 22.60
CA MET A 407 -11.16 -4.60 21.69
C MET A 407 -9.70 -4.42 22.14
N HIS A 408 -9.48 -4.16 23.43
CA HIS A 408 -8.18 -3.82 23.99
C HIS A 408 -7.89 -4.64 25.25
N SER A 409 -6.63 -4.67 25.66
CA SER A 409 -6.22 -5.24 26.94
C SER A 409 -6.94 -4.54 28.12
N GLY A 410 -7.39 -5.34 29.08
CA GLY A 410 -8.16 -4.87 30.22
C GLY A 410 -8.76 -6.02 31.03
N GLY A 411 -8.87 -5.82 32.35
CA GLY A 411 -9.43 -6.82 33.24
C GLY A 411 -8.71 -8.16 33.13
N ARG A 412 -9.44 -9.23 32.77
CA ARG A 412 -8.91 -10.59 32.61
C ARG A 412 -8.35 -10.90 31.21
N PHE A 413 -8.31 -9.93 30.30
CA PHE A 413 -7.86 -10.10 28.92
C PHE A 413 -6.65 -9.20 28.62
N HIS A 414 -5.69 -9.72 27.88
CA HIS A 414 -4.50 -9.01 27.44
C HIS A 414 -4.10 -9.47 26.03
N ARG A 415 -3.81 -10.75 25.84
CA ARG A 415 -3.49 -11.35 24.54
C ARG A 415 -4.73 -11.78 23.75
N ASN A 416 -5.83 -12.15 24.41
CA ASN A 416 -7.08 -12.53 23.74
C ASN A 416 -7.92 -11.28 23.42
N THR A 417 -7.39 -10.39 22.60
CA THR A 417 -8.03 -9.11 22.24
C THR A 417 -7.81 -8.78 20.77
N VAL A 418 -8.73 -8.00 20.17
CA VAL A 418 -8.59 -7.52 18.78
C VAL A 418 -7.26 -6.80 18.59
N ASN A 419 -6.91 -5.89 19.53
CA ASN A 419 -5.66 -5.13 19.45
C ASN A 419 -4.43 -6.04 19.40
N PHE A 420 -4.35 -7.07 20.25
CA PHE A 420 -3.20 -7.97 20.26
C PHE A 420 -3.10 -8.77 18.96
N PHE A 421 -4.20 -9.34 18.46
CA PHE A 421 -4.19 -10.10 17.21
C PHE A 421 -3.78 -9.23 16.01
N LEU A 422 -4.27 -7.99 15.94
CA LEU A 422 -3.87 -7.06 14.87
C LEU A 422 -2.41 -6.60 15.03
N ASP A 423 -1.93 -6.34 16.25
CA ASP A 423 -0.54 -5.94 16.48
C ASP A 423 0.44 -7.03 15.98
N GLU A 424 0.10 -8.31 16.12
CA GLU A 424 0.91 -9.42 15.60
C GLU A 424 0.84 -9.55 14.07
N VAL A 425 -0.36 -9.42 13.49
CA VAL A 425 -0.58 -9.58 12.03
C VAL A 425 -0.02 -8.41 11.22
N TYR A 426 -0.07 -7.20 11.78
CA TYR A 426 0.35 -5.98 11.09
C TYR A 426 1.75 -5.51 11.49
N ALA A 427 2.47 -6.25 12.35
CA ALA A 427 3.80 -5.87 12.81
C ALA A 427 4.75 -5.53 11.64
N PRO A 428 5.55 -4.45 11.74
CA PRO A 428 5.69 -3.51 12.86
C PRO A 428 4.69 -2.34 12.84
N GLN A 429 3.77 -2.29 11.87
CA GLN A 429 2.74 -1.26 11.80
C GLN A 429 1.75 -1.43 12.97
N LYS A 430 1.39 -0.31 13.61
CA LYS A 430 0.39 -0.29 14.69
C LYS A 430 -0.88 0.39 14.22
N LEU A 431 -1.91 -0.41 14.01
CA LEU A 431 -3.24 0.08 13.68
C LEU A 431 -3.86 0.85 14.86
N ARG A 432 -4.74 1.81 14.56
CA ARG A 432 -5.35 2.69 15.54
C ARG A 432 -6.86 2.63 15.43
N PHE A 433 -7.51 2.12 16.47
CA PHE A 433 -8.96 2.15 16.57
C PHE A 433 -9.46 3.59 16.70
N VAL A 434 -10.42 3.97 15.86
CA VAL A 434 -11.08 5.30 15.90
C VAL A 434 -12.41 5.27 16.67
N HIS A 435 -12.93 4.06 16.89
CA HIS A 435 -14.10 3.77 17.71
C HIS A 435 -13.95 2.37 18.34
N ARG A 436 -14.91 1.97 19.18
CA ARG A 436 -14.86 0.67 19.89
C ARG A 436 -16.23 0.03 19.96
N LEU A 437 -16.25 -1.30 19.93
CA LEU A 437 -17.40 -2.12 20.28
C LEU A 437 -17.20 -2.75 21.67
N ASP A 438 -18.30 -3.08 22.34
CA ASP A 438 -18.25 -3.86 23.57
C ASP A 438 -17.79 -5.30 23.25
N ALA A 439 -17.27 -6.01 24.27
CA ALA A 439 -16.68 -7.34 24.06
C ALA A 439 -17.66 -8.33 23.41
N ASN A 440 -18.94 -8.27 23.79
CA ASN A 440 -19.97 -9.16 23.27
C ASN A 440 -20.68 -8.64 22.01
N THR A 441 -20.40 -7.40 21.58
CA THR A 441 -20.99 -6.83 20.37
C THR A 441 -20.18 -7.29 19.15
N THR A 442 -20.89 -7.74 18.12
CA THR A 442 -20.30 -8.15 16.84
C THR A 442 -20.38 -7.03 15.80
N GLY A 443 -19.63 -7.13 14.70
CA GLY A 443 -19.82 -6.30 13.52
C GLY A 443 -18.67 -5.35 13.22
N VAL A 444 -18.96 -4.28 12.47
CA VAL A 444 -17.97 -3.42 11.82
C VAL A 444 -17.09 -2.66 12.83
N VAL A 445 -15.78 -2.73 12.63
CA VAL A 445 -14.76 -1.92 13.30
C VAL A 445 -13.84 -1.30 12.26
N VAL A 446 -13.50 -0.02 12.44
CA VAL A 446 -12.56 0.70 11.55
C VAL A 446 -11.29 1.04 12.32
N CYS A 447 -10.16 0.73 11.69
CA CYS A 447 -8.83 1.03 12.18
C CYS A 447 -8.11 1.93 11.18
N ALA A 448 -7.43 2.95 11.66
CA ALA A 448 -6.54 3.78 10.85
C ALA A 448 -5.12 3.21 10.85
N ARG A 449 -4.43 3.25 9.69
CA ARG A 449 -3.04 2.80 9.55
C ARG A 449 -2.02 3.79 10.10
N THR A 450 -2.39 5.08 10.20
CA THR A 450 -1.51 6.14 10.73
C THR A 450 -2.18 7.02 11.79
N LYS A 451 -1.36 7.79 12.53
CA LYS A 451 -1.87 8.75 13.52
C LYS A 451 -2.60 9.93 12.87
N ALA A 452 -2.17 10.35 11.68
CA ALA A 452 -2.81 11.43 10.95
C ALA A 452 -4.22 11.03 10.50
N ILE A 453 -4.34 9.84 9.91
CA ILE A 453 -5.64 9.27 9.50
C ILE A 453 -6.56 9.07 10.70
N ALA A 454 -6.03 8.52 11.81
CA ALA A 454 -6.82 8.34 13.03
C ALA A 454 -7.42 9.68 13.53
N ARG A 455 -6.63 10.76 13.49
CA ARG A 455 -7.09 12.10 13.90
C ARG A 455 -8.20 12.62 12.97
N ASN A 456 -8.05 12.44 11.65
CA ASN A 456 -9.09 12.84 10.69
C ASN A 456 -10.42 12.14 10.99
N LEU A 457 -10.39 10.81 11.11
CA LEU A 457 -11.59 10.02 11.39
C LEU A 457 -12.21 10.35 12.75
N GLN A 458 -11.38 10.53 13.80
CA GLN A 458 -11.87 10.91 15.14
C GLN A 458 -12.67 12.21 15.12
N VAL A 459 -12.24 13.22 14.36
CA VAL A 459 -12.99 14.47 14.19
C VAL A 459 -14.37 14.22 13.60
N GLN A 460 -14.51 13.31 12.63
CA GLN A 460 -15.82 12.95 12.07
C GLN A 460 -16.73 12.28 13.10
N PHE A 461 -16.19 11.38 13.94
CA PHE A 461 -16.93 10.76 15.03
C PHE A 461 -17.37 11.77 16.10
N GLU A 462 -16.49 12.71 16.46
CA GLU A 462 -16.77 13.77 17.44
C GLU A 462 -17.81 14.77 16.92
N ALA A 463 -17.77 15.09 15.62
CA ALA A 463 -18.74 15.95 14.96
C ALA A 463 -20.11 15.29 14.74
N GLY A 464 -20.21 13.97 14.92
CA GLY A 464 -21.45 13.22 14.71
C GLY A 464 -21.84 13.04 13.24
N THR A 465 -20.90 13.25 12.30
CA THR A 465 -21.13 13.06 10.86
C THR A 465 -21.02 11.60 10.43
N VAL A 466 -20.49 10.73 11.30
CA VAL A 466 -20.41 9.30 11.06
C VAL A 466 -21.75 8.63 11.38
N GLU A 467 -22.36 8.04 10.36
CA GLU A 467 -23.60 7.30 10.53
C GLU A 467 -23.31 5.86 10.98
N LYS A 468 -23.98 5.44 12.05
CA LYS A 468 -23.85 4.10 12.63
C LYS A 468 -25.21 3.42 12.64
N SER A 469 -25.29 2.21 12.10
CA SER A 469 -26.51 1.38 12.16
C SER A 469 -26.21 0.03 12.79
N TYR A 470 -27.03 -0.33 13.77
CA TYR A 470 -26.96 -1.57 14.51
C TYR A 470 -28.24 -2.37 14.31
N LEU A 471 -28.11 -3.69 14.31
CA LEU A 471 -29.22 -4.60 14.48
C LEU A 471 -29.25 -5.07 15.93
N VAL A 472 -30.43 -5.09 16.55
CA VAL A 472 -30.59 -5.56 17.93
C VAL A 472 -31.89 -6.34 18.10
N ARG A 473 -31.85 -7.47 18.80
CA ARG A 473 -33.04 -8.21 19.22
C ARG A 473 -33.30 -7.92 20.70
N ALA A 474 -34.43 -7.31 20.99
CA ALA A 474 -34.86 -6.93 22.34
C ALA A 474 -35.96 -7.89 22.85
N GLN A 475 -36.03 -8.07 24.16
CA GLN A 475 -37.05 -8.87 24.82
C GLN A 475 -38.40 -8.14 24.86
N GLY A 476 -39.48 -8.89 24.66
CA GLY A 476 -40.85 -8.39 24.58
C GLY A 476 -41.23 -7.86 23.19
N HIS A 477 -42.53 -7.61 23.01
CA HIS A 477 -43.06 -6.87 21.87
C HIS A 477 -43.11 -5.39 22.19
N ILE A 478 -42.41 -4.57 21.39
CA ILE A 478 -42.46 -3.12 21.49
C ILE A 478 -43.60 -2.62 20.61
N ALA A 479 -44.55 -1.87 21.18
CA ALA A 479 -45.77 -1.47 20.48
C ALA A 479 -45.50 -0.41 19.41
N GLU A 480 -44.62 0.54 19.68
CA GLU A 480 -44.26 1.62 18.77
C GLU A 480 -43.39 1.12 17.61
N ASP A 481 -43.69 1.54 16.38
CA ASP A 481 -42.86 1.19 15.22
C ASP A 481 -41.52 1.96 15.18
N GLN A 482 -41.47 3.14 15.82
CA GLN A 482 -40.27 3.95 15.97
C GLN A 482 -40.30 4.67 17.32
N PHE A 483 -39.15 4.76 17.98
CA PHE A 483 -39.02 5.46 19.26
C PHE A 483 -37.58 5.94 19.47
N THR A 484 -37.37 6.83 20.44
CA THR A 484 -36.05 7.39 20.77
C THR A 484 -35.83 7.31 22.27
N SER A 485 -34.61 6.93 22.68
CA SER A 485 -34.17 7.07 24.07
C SER A 485 -33.12 8.16 24.19
N THR A 486 -33.29 9.03 25.18
CA THR A 486 -32.38 10.13 25.53
C THR A 486 -31.79 9.97 26.94
N THR A 487 -31.91 8.77 27.53
CA THR A 487 -31.46 8.49 28.88
C THR A 487 -29.95 8.75 29.01
N SER A 488 -29.57 9.66 29.90
CA SER A 488 -28.18 9.96 30.26
C SER A 488 -27.52 8.78 30.98
N ILE A 489 -26.21 8.60 30.75
CA ILE A 489 -25.45 7.43 31.24
C ILE A 489 -24.36 7.87 32.23
N GLY A 490 -24.31 7.23 33.39
CA GLY A 490 -23.34 7.50 34.45
C GLY A 490 -21.88 7.44 33.98
N ARG A 491 -21.04 8.27 34.61
CA ARG A 491 -19.60 8.37 34.28
C ARG A 491 -18.79 7.21 34.85
N ASP A 492 -19.16 6.81 36.06
CA ASP A 492 -18.49 5.76 36.83
C ASP A 492 -19.11 4.39 36.56
N THR A 493 -18.30 3.37 36.78
CA THR A 493 -18.74 1.99 36.66
C THR A 493 -19.21 1.46 38.02
N VAL A 494 -20.30 0.71 38.01
CA VAL A 494 -20.79 -0.06 39.17
C VAL A 494 -20.26 -1.50 39.13
N GLN A 495 -20.90 -2.40 39.89
CA GLN A 495 -20.57 -3.81 39.94
C GLN A 495 -20.38 -4.42 38.54
N ALA A 496 -19.38 -5.32 38.43
CA ALA A 496 -18.97 -5.97 37.18
C ALA A 496 -18.52 -5.00 36.07
N GLY A 497 -18.27 -3.72 36.39
CA GLY A 497 -17.83 -2.67 35.46
C GLY A 497 -18.97 -2.01 34.66
N LEU A 498 -20.23 -2.27 35.02
CA LEU A 498 -21.41 -1.82 34.27
C LEU A 498 -21.63 -0.32 34.47
N ARG A 499 -22.49 0.29 33.66
CA ARG A 499 -22.91 1.69 33.85
C ARG A 499 -24.42 1.73 34.03
N LEU A 500 -24.92 2.69 34.79
CA LEU A 500 -26.34 2.86 35.05
C LEU A 500 -26.86 4.14 34.37
N PRO A 501 -28.18 4.21 34.11
CA PRO A 501 -28.86 5.48 33.91
C PRO A 501 -28.55 6.45 35.04
N ASP A 502 -28.24 7.69 34.67
CA ASP A 502 -27.91 8.76 35.61
C ASP A 502 -28.35 10.09 35.00
N PRO A 503 -29.34 10.81 35.56
CA PRO A 503 -29.78 12.10 35.06
C PRO A 503 -28.65 13.13 34.93
N ASP A 504 -27.67 13.11 35.84
CA ASP A 504 -26.50 14.00 35.84
C ASP A 504 -25.31 13.42 35.04
N GLY A 505 -25.55 12.29 34.38
CA GLY A 505 -24.58 11.57 33.58
C GLY A 505 -24.25 12.24 32.24
N GLN A 506 -23.62 11.47 31.37
CA GLN A 506 -23.32 11.91 30.01
C GLN A 506 -24.57 11.79 29.14
N HIS A 507 -24.94 12.88 28.46
CA HIS A 507 -26.01 12.85 27.46
C HIS A 507 -25.77 11.75 26.42
N ALA A 508 -26.82 10.98 26.16
CA ALA A 508 -26.82 9.90 25.19
C ALA A 508 -28.16 9.84 24.44
N ARG A 509 -28.11 9.63 23.12
CA ARG A 509 -29.31 9.53 22.27
C ARG A 509 -29.19 8.36 21.29
N THR A 510 -30.23 7.53 21.24
CA THR A 510 -30.37 6.42 20.29
C THR A 510 -31.76 6.44 19.69
N GLU A 511 -31.83 6.32 18.37
CA GLU A 511 -33.07 6.19 17.62
C GLU A 511 -33.29 4.72 17.25
N PHE A 512 -34.52 4.23 17.41
CA PHE A 512 -34.89 2.85 17.18
C PHE A 512 -36.03 2.76 16.17
N LYS A 513 -35.95 1.77 15.30
CA LYS A 513 -36.99 1.41 14.34
C LYS A 513 -37.26 -0.09 14.41
N VAL A 514 -38.51 -0.47 14.64
CA VAL A 514 -38.95 -1.86 14.59
C VAL A 514 -38.86 -2.38 13.16
N LEU A 515 -38.18 -3.50 13.01
CA LEU A 515 -38.09 -4.24 11.75
C LEU A 515 -39.06 -5.43 11.77
N GLU A 516 -39.13 -6.14 12.90
CA GLU A 516 -39.96 -7.33 13.05
C GLU A 516 -40.34 -7.55 14.52
N ARG A 517 -41.55 -8.06 14.77
CA ARG A 517 -41.99 -8.55 16.08
C ARG A 517 -42.13 -10.06 15.96
N CYS A 518 -41.40 -10.82 16.78
CA CYS A 518 -41.31 -12.26 16.69
C CYS A 518 -41.97 -12.92 17.91
N ASP A 519 -42.65 -14.02 17.67
CA ASP A 519 -43.13 -14.96 18.69
C ASP A 519 -42.56 -16.33 18.32
N ASP A 520 -41.80 -16.93 19.23
CA ASP A 520 -41.17 -18.23 18.99
C ASP A 520 -42.14 -19.42 19.17
N GLY A 521 -43.41 -19.14 19.47
CA GLY A 521 -44.45 -20.15 19.69
C GLY A 521 -44.38 -20.82 21.07
N THR A 522 -43.40 -20.46 21.89
CA THR A 522 -43.26 -20.92 23.29
C THR A 522 -43.71 -19.85 24.30
N GLY A 523 -44.19 -18.70 23.81
CA GLY A 523 -44.57 -17.56 24.61
C GLY A 523 -43.43 -16.56 24.84
N ASN A 524 -42.24 -16.76 24.25
CA ASN A 524 -41.20 -15.75 24.28
C ASN A 524 -41.40 -14.76 23.13
N LEU A 525 -41.72 -13.53 23.53
CA LEU A 525 -41.90 -12.42 22.60
C LEU A 525 -40.58 -11.67 22.46
N THR A 526 -40.17 -11.36 21.24
CA THR A 526 -39.00 -10.51 20.96
C THR A 526 -39.27 -9.51 19.84
N THR A 527 -38.49 -8.44 19.79
CA THR A 527 -38.57 -7.43 18.73
C THR A 527 -37.20 -7.23 18.10
N LEU A 528 -37.10 -7.39 16.77
CA LEU A 528 -35.94 -7.04 15.98
C LEU A 528 -35.99 -5.55 15.61
N LEU A 529 -34.91 -4.83 15.90
CA LEU A 529 -34.83 -3.39 15.76
C LEU A 529 -33.58 -3.01 14.96
N GLU A 530 -33.71 -1.97 14.14
CA GLU A 530 -32.58 -1.12 13.75
C GLU A 530 -32.36 -0.08 14.85
N ALA A 531 -31.12 0.07 15.31
CA ALA A 531 -30.72 1.08 16.28
C ALA A 531 -29.65 2.01 15.68
N LYS A 532 -29.89 3.32 15.73
CA LYS A 532 -28.99 4.38 15.26
C LYS A 532 -28.53 5.24 16.44
N PRO A 533 -27.37 4.95 17.05
CA PRO A 533 -26.86 5.74 18.15
C PRO A 533 -26.24 7.04 17.62
N ILE A 534 -26.82 8.18 17.98
CA ILE A 534 -26.31 9.51 17.60
C ILE A 534 -25.01 9.79 18.38
N THR A 535 -25.05 9.52 19.69
CA THR A 535 -23.87 9.56 20.57
C THR A 535 -23.15 8.20 20.62
N GLY A 536 -22.00 8.11 21.31
CA GLY A 536 -21.23 6.86 21.47
C GLY A 536 -20.77 6.61 22.91
N ARG A 537 -21.70 6.38 23.84
CA ARG A 537 -21.37 6.05 25.24
C ARG A 537 -21.24 4.54 25.44
N THR A 538 -20.44 4.13 26.41
CA THR A 538 -20.27 2.71 26.78
C THR A 538 -21.61 2.08 27.11
N ASN A 539 -21.91 0.90 26.54
CA ASN A 539 -23.17 0.16 26.71
C ASN A 539 -24.44 0.92 26.31
N GLN A 540 -24.37 2.00 25.52
CA GLN A 540 -25.50 2.92 25.30
C GLN A 540 -26.79 2.25 24.84
N ILE A 541 -26.75 1.49 23.74
CA ILE A 541 -27.93 0.81 23.18
C ILE A 541 -28.55 -0.15 24.21
N ARG A 542 -27.69 -0.88 24.93
CA ARG A 542 -28.10 -1.87 25.94
C ARG A 542 -28.79 -1.20 27.12
N ILE A 543 -28.22 -0.10 27.65
CA ILE A 543 -28.80 0.68 28.75
C ILE A 543 -30.13 1.31 28.33
N HIS A 544 -30.21 1.88 27.13
CA HIS A 544 -31.44 2.51 26.63
C HIS A 544 -32.59 1.52 26.54
N LEU A 545 -32.35 0.35 25.93
CA LEU A 545 -33.35 -0.70 25.81
C LEU A 545 -33.73 -1.33 27.16
N TRP A 546 -32.75 -1.58 28.03
CA TRP A 546 -33.00 -2.00 29.41
C TRP A 546 -33.78 -0.95 30.20
N GLU A 547 -33.51 0.34 29.96
CA GLU A 547 -34.22 1.42 30.64
C GLU A 547 -35.70 1.47 30.24
N LEU A 548 -35.98 1.17 28.98
CA LEU A 548 -37.34 1.06 28.44
C LEU A 548 -38.06 -0.26 28.80
N GLY A 549 -37.40 -1.17 29.53
CA GLY A 549 -37.98 -2.45 29.93
C GLY A 549 -37.83 -3.58 28.92
N HIS A 550 -37.04 -3.37 27.86
CA HIS A 550 -36.82 -4.31 26.76
C HIS A 550 -35.34 -4.71 26.64
N PRO A 551 -34.73 -5.37 27.63
CA PRO A 551 -33.31 -5.74 27.57
C PRO A 551 -32.95 -6.50 26.30
N VAL A 552 -31.71 -6.35 25.85
CA VAL A 552 -31.20 -7.08 24.69
C VAL A 552 -31.17 -8.59 24.99
N CYS A 553 -31.60 -9.41 24.04
CA CYS A 553 -31.52 -10.87 24.16
C CYS A 553 -30.05 -11.31 24.34
N GLY A 554 -29.80 -12.21 25.29
CA GLY A 554 -28.44 -12.69 25.62
C GLY A 554 -27.54 -11.68 26.33
N ASP A 555 -28.08 -10.58 26.87
CA ASP A 555 -27.27 -9.60 27.62
C ASP A 555 -26.86 -10.15 29.00
N PRO A 556 -25.55 -10.32 29.30
CA PRO A 556 -25.11 -10.85 30.60
C PRO A 556 -25.11 -9.80 31.72
N GLY A 557 -25.24 -8.51 31.39
CA GLY A 557 -25.09 -7.38 32.30
C GLY A 557 -26.40 -6.70 32.66
N TYR A 558 -27.29 -6.50 31.69
CA TYR A 558 -28.57 -5.82 31.86
C TYR A 558 -29.73 -6.82 31.72
N LEU A 559 -30.17 -7.36 32.85
CA LEU A 559 -31.13 -8.47 32.92
C LEU A 559 -32.58 -7.96 33.06
N PRO A 560 -33.60 -8.79 32.80
CA PRO A 560 -34.99 -8.46 33.08
C PRO A 560 -35.25 -7.99 34.51
N ASP A 561 -36.38 -7.30 34.73
CA ASP A 561 -36.78 -6.70 36.01
C ASP A 561 -35.79 -5.69 36.59
N LYS A 562 -35.03 -4.99 35.74
CA LYS A 562 -33.99 -4.03 36.18
C LYS A 562 -32.91 -4.66 37.06
N LYS A 563 -32.63 -5.96 36.88
CA LYS A 563 -31.55 -6.63 37.60
C LYS A 563 -30.22 -6.46 36.88
N LEU A 564 -29.13 -6.41 37.65
CA LEU A 564 -27.78 -6.39 37.12
C LEU A 564 -27.15 -7.77 37.16
N GLY A 565 -26.44 -8.11 36.09
CA GLY A 565 -25.63 -9.31 36.03
C GLY A 565 -24.34 -9.22 36.82
N ARG A 566 -23.67 -10.38 36.98
CA ARG A 566 -22.42 -10.50 37.75
C ARG A 566 -21.17 -10.42 36.88
N THR A 567 -21.31 -10.51 35.56
CA THR A 567 -20.22 -10.45 34.57
C THR A 567 -20.67 -9.65 33.35
N GLN A 568 -19.71 -9.09 32.61
CA GLN A 568 -19.96 -8.38 31.36
C GLN A 568 -19.57 -9.15 30.11
N THR A 569 -18.77 -10.21 30.24
CA THR A 569 -18.26 -10.96 29.09
C THR A 569 -18.80 -12.37 29.12
N LEU A 570 -19.44 -12.77 28.02
CA LEU A 570 -19.92 -14.12 27.78
C LEU A 570 -18.74 -15.07 27.54
N GLY A 571 -18.95 -16.36 27.80
CA GLY A 571 -18.18 -17.47 27.28
C GLY A 571 -18.59 -17.81 25.85
N VAL A 572 -17.71 -18.48 25.11
CA VAL A 572 -17.90 -18.79 23.67
C VAL A 572 -19.11 -19.69 23.39
N GLY A 573 -19.56 -20.49 24.38
CA GLY A 573 -20.73 -21.37 24.26
C GLY A 573 -22.02 -20.83 24.88
N GLU A 574 -22.02 -19.60 25.43
CA GLU A 574 -23.23 -19.00 25.99
C GLU A 574 -24.09 -18.36 24.87
N PRO A 575 -25.42 -18.22 25.06
CA PRO A 575 -26.27 -17.50 24.12
C PRO A 575 -25.71 -16.09 23.83
N PRO A 576 -25.58 -15.69 22.55
CA PRO A 576 -24.89 -14.46 22.19
C PRO A 576 -25.71 -13.23 22.57
N LEU A 577 -25.03 -12.13 22.91
CA LEU A 577 -25.65 -10.82 22.93
C LEU A 577 -26.14 -10.49 21.51
N CYS A 578 -27.45 -10.37 21.34
CA CYS A 578 -28.09 -10.08 20.06
C CYS A 578 -27.98 -8.59 19.69
N LEU A 579 -26.74 -8.10 19.55
CA LEU A 579 -26.39 -6.75 19.13
C LEU A 579 -25.23 -6.79 18.14
N HIS A 580 -25.45 -6.24 16.95
CA HIS A 580 -24.52 -6.28 15.82
C HIS A 580 -24.39 -4.91 15.15
N ALA A 581 -23.17 -4.41 14.99
CA ALA A 581 -22.86 -3.21 14.23
C ALA A 581 -22.86 -3.54 12.72
N VAL A 582 -23.98 -3.30 12.04
CA VAL A 582 -24.18 -3.73 10.63
C VAL A 582 -23.43 -2.82 9.68
N ARG A 583 -23.60 -1.49 9.82
CA ARG A 583 -23.10 -0.50 8.87
C ARG A 583 -22.46 0.69 9.56
N LEU A 584 -21.43 1.22 8.92
CA LEU A 584 -20.77 2.47 9.28
C LEU A 584 -20.48 3.27 8.02
N SER A 585 -20.97 4.51 7.95
CA SER A 585 -20.72 5.43 6.82
C SER A 585 -19.94 6.65 7.29
N PHE A 586 -18.87 7.02 6.57
CA PHE A 586 -17.98 8.14 6.87
C PHE A 586 -17.28 8.65 5.61
N VAL A 587 -16.59 9.78 5.69
CA VAL A 587 -15.80 10.31 4.56
C VAL A 587 -14.40 9.69 4.60
N HIS A 588 -13.98 9.06 3.50
CA HIS A 588 -12.69 8.42 3.39
C HIS A 588 -11.55 9.45 3.53
N PRO A 589 -10.58 9.23 4.44
CA PRO A 589 -9.64 10.28 4.85
C PRO A 589 -8.57 10.62 3.81
N GLU A 590 -8.34 9.76 2.80
CA GLU A 590 -7.40 10.04 1.69
C GLU A 590 -8.11 10.51 0.42
N THR A 591 -9.25 9.91 0.07
CA THR A 591 -9.94 10.22 -1.20
C THR A 591 -10.95 11.36 -1.05
N GLY A 592 -11.45 11.61 0.18
CA GLY A 592 -12.49 12.62 0.43
C GLY A 592 -13.91 12.19 0.04
N GLU A 593 -14.08 10.95 -0.44
CA GLU A 593 -15.37 10.42 -0.90
C GLU A 593 -16.15 9.70 0.21
N PRO A 594 -17.49 9.58 0.12
CA PRO A 594 -18.27 8.75 1.03
C PRO A 594 -17.84 7.27 0.98
N PHE A 595 -17.64 6.67 2.15
CA PHE A 595 -17.25 5.27 2.30
C PHE A 595 -18.23 4.53 3.21
N LEU A 596 -18.73 3.38 2.76
CA LEU A 596 -19.64 2.50 3.49
C LEU A 596 -18.93 1.20 3.85
N ALA A 597 -18.79 0.94 5.15
CA ALA A 597 -18.39 -0.35 5.69
C ALA A 597 -19.63 -1.14 6.13
N GLU A 598 -19.75 -2.40 5.67
CA GLU A 598 -20.87 -3.29 6.01
C GLU A 598 -20.38 -4.68 6.42
N ALA A 599 -20.94 -5.22 7.51
CA ALA A 599 -20.71 -6.59 7.95
C ALA A 599 -21.89 -7.50 7.57
N SER A 600 -21.60 -8.79 7.36
CA SER A 600 -22.62 -9.80 7.10
C SER A 600 -23.60 -9.93 8.26
N MET A 601 -24.89 -10.13 7.94
CA MET A 601 -25.95 -10.26 8.94
C MET A 601 -25.71 -11.45 9.89
N PRO A 602 -25.95 -11.27 11.20
CA PRO A 602 -25.72 -12.34 12.18
C PRO A 602 -26.83 -13.39 12.13
N GLY A 603 -26.51 -14.67 12.38
CA GLY A 603 -27.50 -15.77 12.27
C GLY A 603 -28.79 -15.61 13.10
N TRP A 604 -28.72 -14.95 14.27
CA TRP A 604 -29.88 -14.68 15.14
C TRP A 604 -30.82 -13.58 14.60
N SER A 605 -30.45 -12.89 13.51
CA SER A 605 -31.34 -11.89 12.88
C SER A 605 -32.57 -12.53 12.24
N ASN A 606 -32.50 -13.81 11.88
CA ASN A 606 -33.62 -14.51 11.25
C ASN A 606 -34.70 -14.87 12.29
N SER A 607 -35.97 -14.67 11.93
CA SER A 607 -37.11 -14.89 12.82
C SER A 607 -37.33 -16.33 13.27
N GLN A 608 -36.73 -17.30 12.58
CA GLN A 608 -36.79 -18.72 12.95
C GLN A 608 -35.69 -19.16 13.94
N HIS A 609 -34.75 -18.28 14.29
CA HIS A 609 -33.61 -18.60 15.16
C HIS A 609 -33.57 -17.59 16.32
N VAL A 610 -34.38 -17.85 17.35
CA VAL A 610 -34.32 -17.14 18.64
C VAL A 610 -33.33 -17.92 19.53
N PRO A 611 -32.19 -17.31 19.91
CA PRO A 611 -31.18 -17.98 20.74
C PRO A 611 -31.56 -18.09 22.21
#